data_AF-A0A109JBI2-F1
#
_entry.id   AF-A0A109JBI2-F1
#
_cell.length_a   1.000
_cell.length_b   1.000
_cell.length_c   1.000
_cell.angle_alpha   90.00
_cell.angle_beta   90.00
_cell.angle_gamma   90.00
#
_symmetry.space_group_name_H-M   'P 1'
#
loop_
_entity.id
_entity.type
_entity.pdbx_description
1 polymer ?
#
loop_
_entity_poly.entity_id
_entity_poly.type
_entity_poly.pdbx_seq_one_letter_code
_entity_poly.pdbx_strand_id
1 'polypeptide(L)'
;MQAAQAPQDSWIPIGLAIFRFGIAGSDDSVTSEAPIAGADLFSKKAFEQAKGREGVSRIGYEPKPPTLEDLAEHLRKHTGAYRAEIDRRDGSFLFSFPVPGGGEVSRGGAPWAILREPDEPPELNPRIAALLSSSGLASDQEAPYEGFAKIGAIEAAEGARQSEAVRFATGLVWRRFMLPAFDRAVDAGRVTLYARVPSPRDDFQRLPTDIWSQLEIVDWELGVARDIQGTLYSSIHVADAASPITATQVGRSSKNPKDDEPSALHQQIREAVEEIRLSGGVPARVKERDAAIAAWFRGKNQTPPSERSIRRALADASPTGGEAVPHRETRRTDDLKHHGESE
;
A
#
# COMPACT_ATOMS: atom_id res chain seq x y z
N MET A 1 22.35 2.05 -6.20
CA MET A 1 21.25 2.29 -5.24
C MET A 1 21.84 2.60 -3.87
N GLN A 2 21.46 3.72 -3.24
CA GLN A 2 21.86 4.04 -1.87
C GLN A 2 20.98 3.24 -0.89
N ALA A 3 21.62 2.54 0.05
CA ALA A 3 20.95 1.71 1.06
C ALA A 3 21.10 2.34 2.45
N ALA A 4 20.02 2.37 3.23
CA ALA A 4 20.01 2.87 4.60
C ALA A 4 19.49 1.80 5.57
N GLN A 5 20.16 1.59 6.70
CA GLN A 5 19.81 0.53 7.66
C GLN A 5 18.55 0.84 8.50
N ALA A 6 18.25 2.12 8.71
CA ALA A 6 17.18 2.60 9.57
C ALA A 6 16.41 3.76 8.89
N PRO A 7 15.13 3.97 9.23
CA PRO A 7 14.43 5.16 8.79
C PRO A 7 15.11 6.40 9.39
N GLN A 8 15.21 7.47 8.59
CA GLN A 8 15.75 8.74 9.07
C GLN A 8 14.66 9.52 9.81
N ASP A 9 15.04 10.42 10.73
CA ASP A 9 14.08 11.24 11.49
C ASP A 9 13.16 12.10 10.60
N SER A 10 13.59 12.38 9.36
CA SER A 10 12.82 13.12 8.36
C SER A 10 11.86 12.25 7.54
N TRP A 11 11.95 10.92 7.66
CA TRP A 11 11.14 9.99 6.88
C TRP A 11 9.82 9.73 7.58
N ILE A 12 8.75 9.76 6.81
CA ILE A 12 7.38 9.67 7.32
C ILE A 12 6.76 8.39 6.78
N PRO A 13 6.06 7.59 7.60
CA PRO A 13 5.31 6.43 7.11
C PRO A 13 4.33 6.83 6.01
N ILE A 14 4.15 5.97 5.00
CA ILE A 14 3.32 6.27 3.82
C ILE A 14 1.89 6.72 4.18
N GLY A 15 1.26 6.09 5.18
CA GLY A 15 -0.08 6.44 5.62
C GLY A 15 -0.20 7.90 6.07
N LEU A 16 0.80 8.42 6.80
CA LEU A 16 0.86 9.80 7.27
C LEU A 16 1.36 10.76 6.18
N ALA A 17 2.24 10.29 5.29
CA ALA A 17 2.79 11.10 4.20
C ALA A 17 1.70 11.62 3.24
N ILE A 18 0.63 10.86 3.03
CA ILE A 18 -0.50 11.28 2.19
C ILE A 18 -1.20 12.53 2.77
N PHE A 19 -1.27 12.67 4.10
CA PHE A 19 -1.82 13.87 4.74
C PHE A 19 -0.92 15.09 4.58
N ARG A 20 0.39 14.86 4.56
CA ARG A 20 1.37 15.95 4.44
C ARG A 20 1.54 16.44 3.01
N PHE A 21 1.58 15.53 2.04
CA PHE A 21 1.91 15.86 0.64
C PHE A 21 0.72 15.79 -0.32
N GLY A 22 -0.39 15.17 0.10
CA GLY A 22 -1.62 15.03 -0.68
C GLY A 22 -2.63 16.16 -0.50
N ILE A 23 -2.32 17.21 0.26
CA ILE A 23 -3.17 18.40 0.38
C ILE A 23 -2.36 19.63 -0.01
N ALA A 24 -3.03 20.66 -0.53
CA ALA A 24 -2.39 21.96 -0.70
C ALA A 24 -1.78 22.36 0.64
N GLY A 25 -0.45 22.49 0.69
CA GLY A 25 0.17 23.25 1.75
C GLY A 25 -0.55 24.60 1.81
N SER A 26 -0.84 25.07 3.01
CA SER A 26 -1.22 26.46 3.25
C SER A 26 0.00 27.33 2.89
N ASP A 27 0.30 27.44 1.59
CA ASP A 27 1.27 28.38 1.08
C ASP A 27 0.58 29.74 1.11
N ASP A 28 0.96 30.55 2.11
CA ASP A 28 0.68 31.97 2.27
C ASP A 28 1.21 32.85 1.11
N SER A 29 1.46 32.29 -0.08
CA SER A 29 2.11 33.00 -1.19
C SER A 29 1.45 32.89 -2.57
N VAL A 30 0.35 32.13 -2.73
CA VAL A 30 -0.36 32.14 -4.02
C VAL A 30 -1.36 33.29 -4.04
N THR A 31 -0.94 34.37 -4.69
CA THR A 31 -1.70 35.58 -4.95
C THR A 31 -3.01 35.27 -5.68
N SER A 32 -4.03 35.99 -5.23
CA SER A 32 -5.44 35.98 -5.58
C SER A 32 -5.77 35.94 -7.08
N GLU A 33 -6.44 34.85 -7.49
CA GLU A 33 -7.48 34.88 -8.53
C GLU A 33 -8.76 34.26 -7.95
N ALA A 34 -9.89 34.94 -8.13
CA ALA A 34 -11.16 34.59 -7.51
C ALA A 34 -11.82 33.37 -8.19
N PRO A 35 -12.50 32.49 -7.45
CA PRO A 35 -13.16 31.33 -8.04
C PRO A 35 -14.46 31.72 -8.76
N ILE A 36 -14.63 31.21 -9.98
CA ILE A 36 -15.88 31.29 -10.75
C ILE A 36 -16.86 30.27 -10.16
N ALA A 37 -17.97 30.78 -9.61
CA ALA A 37 -19.07 29.96 -9.13
C ALA A 37 -19.84 29.32 -10.32
N GLY A 38 -20.16 28.02 -10.25
CA GLY A 38 -21.27 27.51 -11.07
C GLY A 38 -21.22 26.08 -11.63
N ALA A 39 -20.32 25.18 -11.20
CA ALA A 39 -20.46 23.76 -11.54
C ALA A 39 -20.57 22.92 -10.26
N ASP A 40 -21.77 22.42 -9.98
CA ASP A 40 -21.97 21.39 -8.97
C ASP A 40 -21.37 20.07 -9.47
N LEU A 41 -20.05 19.96 -9.30
CA LEU A 41 -19.20 18.82 -9.64
C LEU A 41 -19.62 17.52 -8.93
N PHE A 42 -20.63 17.59 -8.05
CA PHE A 42 -21.00 16.54 -7.10
C PHE A 42 -22.44 16.08 -7.23
N SER A 43 -23.14 16.45 -8.31
CA SER A 43 -24.42 15.84 -8.63
C SER A 43 -24.23 14.36 -9.02
N LYS A 44 -25.17 13.49 -8.63
CA LYS A 44 -25.23 12.08 -9.05
C LYS A 44 -25.14 11.91 -10.58
N LYS A 45 -25.58 12.92 -11.35
CA LYS A 45 -25.44 12.99 -12.82
C LYS A 45 -24.00 13.09 -13.31
N ALA A 46 -23.13 13.84 -12.62
CA ALA A 46 -21.70 13.91 -12.95
C ALA A 46 -21.01 12.55 -12.75
N PHE A 47 -21.49 11.77 -11.77
CA PHE A 47 -21.00 10.42 -11.47
C PHE A 47 -21.44 9.39 -12.51
N GLU A 48 -22.68 9.48 -13.00
CA GLU A 48 -23.21 8.57 -14.03
C GLU A 48 -22.60 8.85 -15.42
N GLN A 49 -22.21 10.10 -15.71
CA GLN A 49 -21.55 10.47 -16.97
C GLN A 49 -20.07 10.06 -17.04
N ALA A 50 -19.42 9.73 -15.92
CA ALA A 50 -18.02 9.28 -15.88
C ALA A 50 -17.84 7.79 -16.27
N LYS A 51 -18.92 7.06 -16.58
CA LYS A 51 -18.84 5.68 -17.10
C LYS A 51 -18.52 5.67 -18.61
N GLY A 52 -17.30 6.03 -18.97
CA GLY A 52 -16.77 5.91 -20.32
C GLY A 52 -15.26 6.06 -20.35
N ARG A 53 -14.55 5.23 -21.13
CA ARG A 53 -13.07 5.20 -21.22
C ARG A 53 -12.43 6.53 -21.66
N GLU A 54 -13.20 7.48 -22.19
CA GLU A 54 -12.72 8.79 -22.65
C GLU A 54 -13.31 9.99 -21.86
N GLY A 55 -14.18 9.75 -20.86
CA GLY A 55 -14.92 10.82 -20.17
C GLY A 55 -14.16 11.52 -19.03
N VAL A 56 -12.96 11.04 -18.66
CA VAL A 56 -12.21 11.56 -17.49
C VAL A 56 -11.21 12.66 -17.87
N SER A 57 -10.85 12.80 -19.15
CA SER A 57 -9.67 13.59 -19.54
C SER A 57 -9.91 15.05 -19.93
N ARG A 58 -11.13 15.61 -19.80
CA ARG A 58 -11.41 17.01 -20.18
C ARG A 58 -12.34 17.78 -19.24
N ILE A 59 -12.44 17.39 -17.98
CA ILE A 59 -12.84 18.37 -16.96
C ILE A 59 -11.60 19.24 -16.77
N GLY A 60 -11.68 20.53 -17.11
CA GLY A 60 -10.61 21.49 -16.84
C GLY A 60 -10.29 21.44 -15.35
N TYR A 61 -9.23 20.70 -14.99
CA TYR A 61 -8.74 20.59 -13.63
C TYR A 61 -7.88 21.81 -13.35
N GLU A 62 -8.50 22.96 -13.12
CA GLU A 62 -7.94 23.93 -12.18
C GLU A 62 -9.07 24.42 -11.27
N PRO A 63 -9.06 23.88 -10.05
CA PRO A 63 -8.95 24.79 -8.93
C PRO A 63 -7.77 24.36 -8.06
N LYS A 64 -7.18 25.35 -7.39
CA LYS A 64 -6.26 25.17 -6.25
C LYS A 64 -6.62 23.90 -5.47
N PRO A 65 -5.65 23.01 -5.17
CA PRO A 65 -5.97 21.78 -4.45
C PRO A 65 -6.73 22.12 -3.17
N PRO A 66 -7.81 21.38 -2.84
CA PRO A 66 -8.65 21.71 -1.70
C PRO A 66 -7.79 21.73 -0.43
N THR A 67 -8.06 22.71 0.43
CA THR A 67 -7.42 22.79 1.74
C THR A 67 -7.97 21.69 2.65
N LEU A 68 -7.32 21.44 3.80
CA LEU A 68 -7.87 20.48 4.76
C LEU A 68 -9.21 20.93 5.31
N GLU A 69 -9.38 22.24 5.46
CA GLU A 69 -10.59 22.86 5.95
C GLU A 69 -11.74 22.63 4.94
N ASP A 70 -11.46 22.74 3.64
CA ASP A 70 -12.42 22.38 2.58
C ASP A 70 -12.81 20.90 2.62
N LEU A 71 -11.83 20.01 2.84
CA LEU A 71 -12.08 18.57 2.93
C LEU A 71 -12.85 18.20 4.20
N ALA A 72 -12.53 18.82 5.33
CA ALA A 72 -13.25 18.66 6.60
C ALA A 72 -14.70 19.13 6.48
N GLU A 73 -14.95 20.22 5.76
CA GLU A 73 -16.30 20.69 5.46
C GLU A 73 -17.07 19.68 4.57
N HIS A 74 -16.39 19.06 3.59
CA HIS A 74 -17.00 17.98 2.81
C HIS A 74 -17.36 16.77 3.67
N LEU A 75 -16.47 16.36 4.56
CA LEU A 75 -16.74 15.29 5.53
C LEU A 75 -17.99 15.62 6.37
N ARG A 76 -18.05 16.84 6.92
CA ARG A 76 -19.19 17.31 7.71
C ARG A 76 -20.50 17.23 6.94
N LYS A 77 -20.52 17.79 5.72
CA LYS A 77 -21.71 17.84 4.86
C LYS A 77 -22.24 16.45 4.48
N HIS A 78 -21.36 15.49 4.20
CA HIS A 78 -21.75 14.16 3.77
C HIS A 78 -22.08 13.19 4.91
N THR A 79 -21.57 13.44 6.12
CA THR A 79 -21.83 12.58 7.28
C THR A 79 -23.02 13.02 8.13
N GLY A 80 -23.41 14.29 8.07
CA GLY A 80 -24.37 14.88 9.00
C GLY A 80 -23.79 15.08 10.41
N ALA A 81 -22.48 14.88 10.59
CA ALA A 81 -21.78 15.27 11.80
C ALA A 81 -21.86 16.79 11.97
N TYR A 82 -21.99 17.28 13.20
CA TYR A 82 -21.97 18.73 13.42
C TYR A 82 -20.55 19.30 13.37
N ARG A 83 -19.55 18.44 13.59
CA ARG A 83 -18.12 18.73 13.48
C ARG A 83 -17.42 17.56 12.80
N ALA A 84 -16.55 17.86 11.84
CA ALA A 84 -15.63 16.90 11.25
C ALA A 84 -14.27 17.57 11.13
N GLU A 85 -13.20 16.83 11.44
CA GLU A 85 -11.83 17.33 11.44
C GLU A 85 -10.88 16.28 10.84
N ILE A 86 -9.79 16.77 10.24
CA ILE A 86 -8.69 15.94 9.74
C ILE A 86 -7.46 16.35 10.53
N ASP A 87 -6.98 15.49 11.42
CA ASP A 87 -5.77 15.76 12.20
C ASP A 87 -4.52 15.47 11.35
N ARG A 88 -3.74 16.53 11.13
CA ARG A 88 -2.49 16.50 10.35
C ARG A 88 -1.39 15.68 11.01
N ARG A 89 -1.41 15.56 12.34
CA ARG A 89 -0.31 14.98 13.12
C ARG A 89 -0.32 13.47 13.09
N ASP A 90 -1.49 12.88 13.25
CA ASP A 90 -1.70 11.44 13.32
C ASP A 90 -2.31 10.86 12.04
N GLY A 91 -2.82 11.71 11.13
CA GLY A 91 -3.51 11.27 9.94
C GLY A 91 -4.87 10.65 10.23
N SER A 92 -5.59 11.16 11.24
CA SER A 92 -6.91 10.66 11.61
C SER A 92 -8.04 11.58 11.13
N PHE A 93 -9.20 10.98 10.90
CA PHE A 93 -10.44 11.68 10.62
C PHE A 93 -11.31 11.60 11.88
N LEU A 94 -11.81 12.72 12.35
CA LEU A 94 -12.62 12.83 13.56
C LEU A 94 -14.00 13.38 13.20
N PHE A 95 -15.05 12.80 13.78
CA PHE A 95 -16.45 13.12 13.53
C PHE A 95 -17.19 13.22 14.86
N SER A 96 -17.96 14.28 15.05
CA SER A 96 -18.76 14.48 16.25
C SER A 96 -20.25 14.50 15.92
N PHE A 97 -21.02 13.71 16.66
CA PHE A 97 -22.47 13.61 16.53
C PHE A 97 -23.16 14.02 17.83
N PRO A 98 -24.31 14.71 17.75
CA PRO A 98 -25.08 15.02 18.95
C PRO A 98 -25.78 13.75 19.45
N VAL A 99 -25.87 13.59 20.78
CA VAL A 99 -26.61 12.48 21.41
C VAL A 99 -27.98 12.98 21.90
N PRO A 100 -29.07 12.23 21.66
CA PRO A 100 -30.35 12.51 22.29
C PRO A 100 -30.21 12.51 23.82
N GLY A 101 -30.59 13.62 24.47
CA GLY A 101 -30.40 13.80 25.92
C GLY A 101 -29.22 14.70 26.31
N GLY A 102 -28.47 15.20 25.32
CA GLY A 102 -27.32 16.07 25.53
C GLY A 102 -26.00 15.29 25.53
N GLY A 103 -24.93 15.96 25.13
CA GLY A 103 -23.60 15.36 24.97
C GLY A 103 -23.21 15.11 23.51
N GLU A 104 -22.03 14.54 23.35
CA GLU A 104 -21.36 14.30 22.08
C GLU A 104 -20.85 12.87 22.04
N VAL A 105 -21.02 12.21 20.89
CA VAL A 105 -20.28 11.00 20.55
C VAL A 105 -19.30 11.35 19.45
N SER A 106 -18.01 11.19 19.76
CA SER A 106 -16.93 11.34 18.80
C SER A 106 -16.57 9.97 18.22
N ARG A 107 -16.45 9.88 16.90
CA ARG A 107 -15.99 8.71 16.16
C ARG A 107 -14.81 9.13 15.28
N GLY A 108 -13.85 8.24 15.07
CA GLY A 108 -12.73 8.58 14.20
C GLY A 108 -11.68 7.51 14.12
N GLY A 109 -10.66 7.80 13.32
CA GLY A 109 -9.53 6.92 13.09
C GLY A 109 -8.85 7.21 11.76
N ALA A 110 -7.82 6.42 11.44
CA ALA A 110 -7.18 6.51 10.14
C ALA A 110 -8.15 6.13 9.01
N PRO A 111 -8.04 6.71 7.80
CA PRO A 111 -8.95 6.46 6.69
C PRO A 111 -9.07 4.98 6.34
N TRP A 112 -7.95 4.27 6.28
CA TRP A 112 -7.94 2.84 5.97
C TRP A 112 -8.63 1.99 7.04
N ALA A 113 -8.62 2.42 8.31
CA ALA A 113 -9.32 1.74 9.39
C ALA A 113 -10.84 1.96 9.30
N ILE A 114 -11.27 3.19 9.00
CA ILE A 114 -12.69 3.53 8.78
C ILE A 114 -13.24 2.82 7.54
N LEU A 115 -12.43 2.74 6.49
CA LEU A 115 -12.78 2.13 5.21
C LEU A 115 -12.70 0.61 5.19
N ARG A 116 -12.09 0.00 6.22
CA ARG A 116 -12.13 -1.45 6.36
C ARG A 116 -13.59 -1.85 6.48
N GLU A 117 -14.04 -2.69 5.55
CA GLU A 117 -15.29 -3.40 5.77
C GLU A 117 -15.12 -4.18 7.07
N PRO A 118 -16.15 -4.23 7.93
CA PRO A 118 -16.04 -5.07 9.11
C PRO A 118 -15.71 -6.47 8.59
N ASP A 119 -14.54 -6.99 8.94
CA ASP A 119 -14.23 -8.40 8.73
C ASP A 119 -15.46 -9.17 9.21
N GLU A 120 -15.92 -10.16 8.42
CA GLU A 120 -17.18 -10.89 8.64
C GLU A 120 -17.52 -10.92 10.12
N PRO A 121 -18.73 -10.48 10.52
CA PRO A 121 -19.07 -10.22 11.92
C PRO A 121 -18.52 -11.37 12.74
N PRO A 122 -17.53 -11.12 13.61
CA PRO A 122 -16.65 -12.15 14.14
C PRO A 122 -17.55 -13.27 14.60
N GLU A 123 -17.46 -14.45 13.96
CA GLU A 123 -18.41 -15.54 14.16
C GLU A 123 -18.71 -15.61 15.65
N LEU A 124 -19.93 -15.17 15.98
CA LEU A 124 -20.27 -14.75 17.32
C LEU A 124 -19.98 -15.97 18.19
N ASN A 125 -18.94 -15.88 19.04
CA ASN A 125 -18.30 -17.05 19.65
C ASN A 125 -19.39 -18.04 20.03
N PRO A 126 -19.38 -19.30 19.55
CA PRO A 126 -20.52 -20.20 19.66
C PRO A 126 -20.98 -20.39 21.11
N ARG A 127 -20.08 -20.14 22.08
CA ARG A 127 -20.41 -20.08 23.51
C ARG A 127 -21.23 -18.85 23.91
N ILE A 128 -20.90 -17.67 23.38
CA ILE A 128 -21.68 -16.43 23.55
C ILE A 128 -23.01 -16.54 22.79
N ALA A 129 -22.99 -17.04 21.54
CA ALA A 129 -24.21 -17.29 20.79
C ALA A 129 -25.12 -18.28 21.53
N ALA A 130 -24.58 -19.41 22.01
CA ALA A 130 -25.33 -20.35 22.83
C ALA A 130 -25.81 -19.73 24.15
N LEU A 131 -25.02 -18.87 24.81
CA LEU A 131 -25.46 -18.13 25.99
C LEU A 131 -26.64 -17.20 25.67
N LEU A 132 -26.58 -16.46 24.56
CA LEU A 132 -27.67 -15.58 24.11
C LEU A 132 -28.92 -16.38 23.71
N SER A 133 -28.75 -17.55 23.06
CA SER A 133 -29.85 -18.41 22.64
C SER A 133 -30.46 -19.25 23.79
N SER A 134 -29.66 -19.67 24.77
CA SER A 134 -30.10 -20.54 25.88
C SER A 134 -30.60 -19.77 27.10
N SER A 135 -30.20 -18.50 27.26
CA SER A 135 -30.61 -17.67 28.40
C SER A 135 -32.05 -17.18 28.33
N GLY A 136 -32.80 -17.47 27.26
CA GLY A 136 -34.13 -16.89 27.05
C GLY A 136 -34.13 -15.36 26.91
N LEU A 137 -32.94 -14.72 26.83
CA LEU A 137 -32.74 -13.27 26.72
C LEU A 137 -33.17 -12.70 25.35
N ALA A 138 -33.58 -13.56 24.42
CA ALA A 138 -34.28 -13.17 23.20
C ALA A 138 -35.78 -12.87 23.43
N SER A 139 -36.29 -13.10 24.65
CA SER A 139 -37.59 -12.61 25.11
C SER A 139 -37.48 -11.14 25.51
N ASP A 140 -38.45 -10.31 25.12
CA ASP A 140 -38.55 -8.87 25.46
C ASP A 140 -38.60 -8.57 26.98
N GLN A 141 -38.54 -9.59 27.85
CA GLN A 141 -38.45 -9.43 29.30
C GLN A 141 -37.01 -9.15 29.76
N GLU A 142 -36.76 -7.88 30.06
CA GLU A 142 -35.83 -7.36 31.07
C GLU A 142 -34.64 -8.29 31.40
N ALA A 143 -33.56 -8.13 30.64
CA ALA A 143 -32.28 -8.72 30.99
C ALA A 143 -31.82 -8.13 32.34
N PRO A 144 -31.49 -8.95 33.36
CA PRO A 144 -31.14 -8.51 34.71
C PRO A 144 -29.67 -8.07 34.79
N TYR A 145 -29.19 -7.33 33.80
CA TYR A 145 -27.91 -6.65 33.87
C TYR A 145 -28.16 -5.23 34.39
N GLU A 146 -28.39 -5.12 35.70
CA GLU A 146 -28.37 -3.84 36.40
C GLU A 146 -27.03 -3.15 36.13
N GLY A 147 -27.05 -2.11 35.28
CA GLY A 147 -25.89 -1.27 34.96
C GLY A 147 -25.53 -1.14 33.49
N PHE A 148 -26.06 -1.97 32.58
CA PHE A 148 -25.86 -1.78 31.13
C PHE A 148 -27.13 -1.21 30.50
N ALA A 149 -27.07 0.04 30.06
CA ALA A 149 -28.14 0.63 29.26
C ALA A 149 -28.26 -0.14 27.94
N LYS A 150 -29.39 -0.83 27.72
CA LYS A 150 -29.72 -1.39 26.41
C LYS A 150 -29.81 -0.23 25.42
N ILE A 151 -28.96 -0.24 24.40
CA ILE A 151 -29.07 0.68 23.27
C ILE A 151 -30.40 0.38 22.59
N GLY A 152 -31.26 1.39 22.44
CA GLY A 152 -32.55 1.21 21.79
C GLY A 152 -32.37 0.81 20.33
N ALA A 153 -33.30 0.03 19.75
CA ALA A 153 -33.22 -0.36 18.32
C ALA A 153 -33.12 0.86 17.38
N ILE A 154 -33.73 1.99 17.76
CA ILE A 154 -33.65 3.27 17.04
C ILE A 154 -32.23 3.84 17.10
N GLU A 155 -31.60 3.85 18.28
CA GLU A 155 -30.24 4.35 18.48
C GLU A 155 -29.20 3.47 17.75
N ALA A 156 -29.41 2.15 17.75
CA ALA A 156 -28.57 1.23 17.00
C ALA A 156 -28.68 1.45 15.48
N ALA A 157 -29.90 1.62 14.96
CA ALA A 157 -30.13 1.91 13.55
C ALA A 157 -29.55 3.25 13.13
N GLU A 158 -29.69 4.29 13.96
CA GLU A 158 -29.08 5.59 13.73
C GLU A 158 -27.54 5.51 13.77
N GLY A 159 -26.98 4.80 14.75
CA GLY A 159 -25.55 4.56 14.83
C GLY A 159 -24.97 3.83 13.62
N ALA A 160 -25.72 2.90 13.03
CA ALA A 160 -25.36 2.21 11.79
C ALA A 160 -25.37 3.15 10.58
N ARG A 161 -26.42 3.97 10.43
CA ARG A 161 -26.51 5.01 9.38
C ARG A 161 -25.36 6.01 9.46
N GLN A 162 -25.04 6.47 10.66
CA GLN A 162 -23.90 7.37 10.90
C GLN A 162 -22.57 6.72 10.52
N SER A 163 -22.34 5.46 10.90
CA SER A 163 -21.15 4.71 10.49
C SER A 163 -21.03 4.56 8.98
N GLU A 164 -22.11 4.27 8.28
CA GLU A 164 -22.13 4.14 6.83
C GLU A 164 -21.84 5.49 6.15
N ALA A 165 -22.45 6.56 6.64
CA ALA A 165 -22.19 7.92 6.15
C ALA A 165 -20.73 8.34 6.37
N VAL A 166 -20.16 8.04 7.54
CA VAL A 166 -18.73 8.27 7.86
C VAL A 166 -17.84 7.50 6.90
N ARG A 167 -18.12 6.21 6.66
CA ARG A 167 -17.34 5.39 5.73
C ARG A 167 -17.40 5.92 4.29
N PHE A 168 -18.60 6.29 3.83
CA PHE A 168 -18.79 6.88 2.51
C PHE A 168 -18.02 8.18 2.34
N ALA A 169 -18.19 9.13 3.27
CA ALA A 169 -17.53 10.44 3.21
C ALA A 169 -16.00 10.32 3.32
N THR A 170 -15.51 9.46 4.21
CA THR A 170 -14.08 9.16 4.34
C THR A 170 -13.54 8.58 3.03
N GLY A 171 -14.27 7.67 2.40
CA GLY A 171 -13.87 7.03 1.15
C GLY A 171 -13.80 8.03 0.00
N LEU A 172 -14.77 8.95 -0.04
CA LEU A 172 -14.76 10.05 -0.99
C LEU A 172 -13.52 10.93 -0.80
N VAL A 173 -13.29 11.46 0.41
CA VAL A 173 -12.15 12.36 0.66
C VAL A 173 -10.81 11.67 0.43
N TRP A 174 -10.62 10.48 0.99
CA TRP A 174 -9.39 9.72 0.89
C TRP A 174 -9.06 9.32 -0.55
N ARG A 175 -9.98 8.62 -1.22
CA ARG A 175 -9.73 8.04 -2.55
C ARG A 175 -9.81 9.06 -3.68
N ARG A 176 -10.66 10.10 -3.55
CA ARG A 176 -10.89 11.06 -4.64
C ARG A 176 -10.00 12.29 -4.57
N PHE A 177 -9.56 12.69 -3.38
CA PHE A 177 -8.81 13.93 -3.21
C PHE A 177 -7.39 13.67 -2.72
N MET A 178 -7.23 12.99 -1.58
CA MET A 178 -5.92 12.85 -0.93
C MET A 178 -4.97 11.93 -1.69
N LEU A 179 -5.41 10.72 -2.07
CA LEU A 179 -4.58 9.79 -2.84
C LEU A 179 -4.14 10.36 -4.19
N PRO A 180 -5.04 10.88 -5.06
CA PRO A 180 -4.61 11.45 -6.34
C PRO A 180 -3.66 12.65 -6.21
N ALA A 181 -3.78 13.42 -5.14
CA ALA A 181 -2.87 14.53 -4.88
C ALA A 181 -1.48 14.05 -4.43
N PHE A 182 -1.43 12.98 -3.64
CA PHE A 182 -0.18 12.31 -3.32
C PHE A 182 0.45 11.69 -4.57
N ASP A 183 -0.33 11.05 -5.46
CA ASP A 183 0.14 10.53 -6.74
C ASP A 183 0.84 11.63 -7.56
N ARG A 184 0.20 12.80 -7.70
CA ARG A 184 0.81 13.97 -8.36
C ARG A 184 2.08 14.45 -7.68
N ALA A 185 2.19 14.32 -6.36
CA ALA A 185 3.42 14.68 -5.63
C ALA A 185 4.57 13.73 -5.94
N VAL A 186 4.29 12.43 -6.06
CA VAL A 186 5.25 11.39 -6.47
C VAL A 186 5.68 11.63 -7.91
N ASP A 187 4.73 11.77 -8.84
CA ASP A 187 4.99 11.97 -10.27
C ASP A 187 5.82 13.24 -10.55
N ALA A 188 5.54 14.32 -9.81
CA ALA A 188 6.31 15.57 -9.88
C ALA A 188 7.70 15.47 -9.22
N GLY A 189 8.06 14.32 -8.63
CA GLY A 189 9.33 14.12 -7.94
C GLY A 189 9.49 14.97 -6.68
N ARG A 190 8.39 15.50 -6.12
CA ARG A 190 8.42 16.29 -4.86
C ARG A 190 8.65 15.41 -3.65
N VAL A 191 8.35 14.12 -3.76
CA VAL A 191 8.58 13.14 -2.72
C VAL A 191 9.44 11.99 -3.24
N THR A 192 10.22 11.41 -2.34
CA THR A 192 11.01 10.21 -2.62
C THR A 192 10.51 9.07 -1.73
N LEU A 193 10.25 7.93 -2.35
CA LEU A 193 9.78 6.73 -1.66
C LEU A 193 10.96 5.83 -1.27
N TYR A 194 10.89 5.27 -0.08
CA TYR A 194 11.86 4.31 0.46
C TYR A 194 11.11 3.10 0.99
N ALA A 195 11.63 1.90 0.75
CA ALA A 195 11.08 0.68 1.35
C ALA A 195 12.14 -0.38 1.54
N ARG A 196 11.83 -1.39 2.33
CA ARG A 196 12.63 -2.61 2.47
C ARG A 196 12.14 -3.64 1.46
N VAL A 197 13.05 -4.13 0.62
CA VAL A 197 12.73 -5.05 -0.49
C VAL A 197 13.88 -6.06 -0.66
N PRO A 198 13.60 -7.36 -0.86
CA PRO A 198 12.27 -8.01 -0.82
C PRO A 198 11.84 -8.44 0.60
N SER A 199 12.71 -8.30 1.62
CA SER A 199 12.43 -8.71 2.99
C SER A 199 12.23 -7.53 3.93
N PRO A 200 11.34 -7.62 4.94
CA PRO A 200 11.21 -6.61 5.99
C PRO A 200 12.47 -6.42 6.84
N ARG A 201 13.46 -7.31 6.72
CA ARG A 201 14.75 -7.19 7.42
C ARG A 201 15.86 -6.57 6.58
N ASP A 202 15.64 -6.38 5.27
CA ASP A 202 16.64 -5.77 4.40
C ASP A 202 16.73 -4.26 4.64
N ASP A 203 17.82 -3.65 4.18
CA ASP A 203 18.01 -2.20 4.24
C ASP A 203 16.97 -1.48 3.38
N PHE A 204 16.66 -0.24 3.76
CA PHE A 204 15.83 0.64 2.96
C PHE A 204 16.53 0.98 1.66
N GLN A 205 15.78 0.89 0.58
CA GLN A 205 16.20 1.24 -0.76
C GLN A 205 15.27 2.33 -1.28
N ARG A 206 15.86 3.32 -1.97
CA ARG A 206 15.08 4.29 -2.73
C ARG A 206 14.35 3.55 -3.84
N LEU A 207 13.03 3.73 -3.89
CA LEU A 207 12.20 3.17 -4.91
C LEU A 207 12.22 4.04 -6.18
N PRO A 208 12.12 3.43 -7.38
CA PRO A 208 11.86 4.17 -8.62
C PRO A 208 10.55 4.96 -8.52
N THR A 209 10.46 6.15 -9.11
CA THR A 209 9.25 6.99 -9.01
C THR A 209 8.04 6.32 -9.67
N ASP A 210 8.26 5.62 -10.78
CA ASP A 210 7.24 4.94 -11.58
C ASP A 210 6.65 3.70 -10.89
N ILE A 211 7.31 3.15 -9.86
CA ILE A 211 6.80 1.97 -9.16
C ILE A 211 5.51 2.29 -8.40
N TRP A 212 5.32 3.53 -7.93
CA TRP A 212 4.17 3.90 -7.09
C TRP A 212 2.83 3.55 -7.74
N SER A 213 2.68 3.88 -9.02
CA SER A 213 1.47 3.56 -9.81
C SER A 213 1.21 2.05 -9.98
N GLN A 214 2.20 1.21 -9.69
CA GLN A 214 2.17 -0.24 -9.82
C GLN A 214 2.02 -0.94 -8.46
N LEU A 215 2.06 -0.20 -7.36
CA LEU A 215 1.94 -0.74 -6.01
C LEU A 215 0.48 -0.84 -5.58
N GLU A 216 0.08 -2.03 -5.18
CA GLU A 216 -1.11 -2.29 -4.39
C GLU A 216 -0.74 -2.24 -2.91
N ILE A 217 -1.23 -1.24 -2.17
CA ILE A 217 -1.00 -1.17 -0.72
C ILE A 217 -1.89 -2.21 -0.01
N VAL A 218 -1.25 -3.20 0.59
CA VAL A 218 -1.89 -4.30 1.32
C VAL A 218 -2.16 -3.90 2.77
N ASP A 219 -1.22 -3.19 3.39
CA ASP A 219 -1.32 -2.72 4.76
C ASP A 219 -0.81 -1.27 4.86
N TRP A 220 -1.76 -0.33 5.00
CA TRP A 220 -1.45 1.09 5.13
C TRP A 220 -0.75 1.45 6.45
N GLU A 221 -1.05 0.71 7.52
CA GLU A 221 -0.52 0.97 8.86
C GLU A 221 0.96 0.58 8.93
N LEU A 222 1.30 -0.57 8.36
CA LEU A 222 2.68 -1.06 8.29
C LEU A 222 3.44 -0.58 7.04
N GLY A 223 2.77 0.12 6.13
CA GLY A 223 3.31 0.53 4.84
C GLY A 223 3.77 -0.65 4.00
N VAL A 224 2.94 -1.70 3.90
CA VAL A 224 3.24 -2.88 3.09
C VAL A 224 2.50 -2.79 1.77
N ALA A 225 3.22 -2.99 0.67
CA ALA A 225 2.66 -3.04 -0.66
C ALA A 225 3.16 -4.23 -1.47
N ARG A 226 2.46 -4.51 -2.56
CA ARG A 226 2.81 -5.53 -3.54
C ARG A 226 2.79 -4.92 -4.93
N ASP A 227 3.78 -5.20 -5.77
CA ASP A 227 3.73 -4.80 -7.18
C ASP A 227 2.99 -5.84 -8.05
N ILE A 228 2.82 -5.52 -9.34
CA ILE A 228 2.21 -6.41 -10.34
C ILE A 228 2.93 -7.76 -10.51
N GLN A 229 4.20 -7.86 -10.09
CA GLN A 229 5.01 -9.09 -10.14
C GLN A 229 4.88 -9.91 -8.84
N GLY A 230 4.19 -9.39 -7.83
CA GLY A 230 4.06 -10.02 -6.53
C GLY A 230 5.20 -9.70 -5.56
N THR A 231 6.12 -8.79 -5.90
CA THR A 231 7.22 -8.39 -5.01
C THR A 231 6.67 -7.62 -3.83
N LEU A 232 7.09 -7.99 -2.63
CA LEU A 232 6.67 -7.34 -1.39
C LEU A 232 7.59 -6.16 -1.06
N TYR A 233 6.98 -5.00 -0.83
CA TYR A 233 7.62 -3.78 -0.34
C TYR A 233 7.17 -3.58 1.09
N SER A 234 8.11 -3.60 2.04
CA SER A 234 7.79 -3.49 3.46
C SER A 234 8.23 -2.15 4.03
N SER A 235 7.47 -1.61 4.99
CA SER A 235 7.80 -0.37 5.70
C SER A 235 8.02 0.80 4.73
N ILE A 236 7.07 1.10 3.86
CA ILE A 236 7.19 2.22 2.92
C ILE A 236 7.19 3.55 3.69
N HIS A 237 8.24 4.33 3.47
CA HIS A 237 8.41 5.68 4.00
C HIS A 237 8.59 6.67 2.87
N VAL A 238 8.32 7.94 3.19
CA VAL A 238 8.35 9.05 2.25
C VAL A 238 9.23 10.15 2.84
N ALA A 239 10.12 10.69 2.02
CA ALA A 239 10.88 11.89 2.34
C ALA A 239 10.54 13.01 1.34
N ASP A 240 10.64 14.25 1.79
CA ASP A 240 10.61 15.42 0.91
C ASP A 240 11.87 15.44 0.03
N ALA A 241 11.71 15.56 -1.28
CA ALA A 241 12.83 15.58 -2.21
C ALA A 241 13.70 16.84 -2.06
N ALA A 242 13.14 17.94 -1.58
CA ALA A 242 13.86 19.19 -1.35
C ALA A 242 14.63 19.19 -0.03
N SER A 243 14.33 18.26 0.89
CA SER A 243 15.07 18.15 2.14
C SER A 243 16.45 17.57 1.82
N PRO A 244 17.55 18.33 1.94
CA PRO A 244 18.88 17.79 1.73
C PRO A 244 19.07 16.70 2.76
N ILE A 245 19.13 15.45 2.32
CA ILE A 245 19.55 14.34 3.17
C ILE A 245 21.00 14.65 3.51
N THR A 246 21.22 15.27 4.68
CA THR A 246 22.55 15.64 5.13
C THR A 246 23.36 14.35 5.18
N ALA A 247 24.35 14.24 4.30
CA ALA A 247 25.17 13.04 4.10
C ALA A 247 25.83 12.51 5.40
N THR A 248 25.81 13.32 6.47
CA THR A 248 26.30 13.02 7.80
C THR A 248 25.41 12.07 8.62
N GLN A 249 24.13 11.90 8.28
CA GLN A 249 23.19 11.04 9.03
C GLN A 249 22.87 9.69 8.35
N VAL A 250 23.35 9.48 7.11
CA VAL A 250 23.52 8.12 6.58
C VAL A 250 24.72 7.54 7.29
N GLY A 251 24.48 6.92 8.44
CA GLY A 251 25.53 6.31 9.27
C GLY A 251 26.49 5.48 8.42
N ARG A 252 27.75 5.96 8.37
CA ARG A 252 29.00 5.21 8.17
C ARG A 252 28.82 3.75 7.74
N SER A 253 28.43 3.53 6.49
CA SER A 253 28.96 2.43 5.71
C SER A 253 29.85 3.06 4.67
N SER A 254 31.15 3.02 4.93
CA SER A 254 32.22 3.47 4.06
C SER A 254 31.98 2.98 2.63
N LYS A 255 31.49 3.86 1.75
CA LYS A 255 31.44 3.62 0.31
C LYS A 255 32.09 4.78 -0.41
N ASN A 256 33.35 4.54 -0.77
CA ASN A 256 34.06 5.30 -1.78
C ASN A 256 33.23 5.31 -3.08
N PRO A 257 33.34 6.35 -3.91
CA PRO A 257 32.65 6.49 -5.19
C PRO A 257 33.18 5.55 -6.29
N LYS A 258 33.63 4.33 -5.95
CA LYS A 258 34.06 3.27 -6.89
C LYS A 258 33.04 2.13 -7.04
N ASP A 259 31.88 2.20 -6.38
CA ASP A 259 30.95 1.08 -6.21
C ASP A 259 29.96 0.84 -7.37
N ASP A 260 30.11 1.51 -8.51
CA ASP A 260 29.43 1.10 -9.75
C ASP A 260 30.22 0.01 -10.52
N GLU A 261 31.43 -0.36 -10.06
CA GLU A 261 32.04 -1.61 -10.50
C GLU A 261 31.41 -2.80 -9.76
N PRO A 262 30.97 -3.86 -10.46
CA PRO A 262 30.53 -5.08 -9.79
C PRO A 262 31.67 -5.54 -8.88
N SER A 263 31.37 -5.70 -7.59
CA SER A 263 32.33 -6.17 -6.58
C SER A 263 33.23 -7.25 -7.17
N ALA A 264 34.54 -7.17 -6.96
CA ALA A 264 35.51 -8.14 -7.50
C ALA A 264 35.06 -9.60 -7.25
N LEU A 265 34.35 -9.85 -6.16
CA LEU A 265 33.73 -11.14 -5.85
C LEU A 265 32.61 -11.54 -6.84
N HIS A 266 31.74 -10.60 -7.24
CA HIS A 266 30.70 -10.85 -8.26
C HIS A 266 31.33 -11.14 -9.63
N GLN A 267 32.42 -10.46 -9.99
CA GLN A 267 33.16 -10.76 -11.22
C GLN A 267 33.75 -12.18 -11.17
N GLN A 268 34.43 -12.54 -10.07
CA GLN A 268 34.96 -13.90 -9.87
C GLN A 268 33.88 -14.99 -9.90
N ILE A 269 32.69 -14.71 -9.34
CA ILE A 269 31.56 -15.65 -9.42
C ILE A 269 31.10 -15.84 -10.87
N ARG A 270 31.06 -14.77 -11.67
CA ARG A 270 30.70 -14.85 -13.10
C ARG A 270 31.76 -15.61 -13.90
N GLU A 271 33.03 -15.36 -13.67
CA GLU A 271 34.14 -16.12 -14.27
C GLU A 271 34.05 -17.61 -13.94
N ALA A 272 33.77 -17.94 -12.67
CA ALA A 272 33.57 -19.32 -12.26
C ALA A 272 32.43 -20.00 -13.04
N VAL A 273 31.33 -19.28 -13.28
CA VAL A 273 30.20 -19.80 -14.07
C VAL A 273 30.58 -20.05 -15.52
N GLU A 274 31.36 -19.15 -16.14
CA GLU A 274 31.85 -19.36 -17.50
C GLU A 274 32.82 -20.54 -17.59
N GLU A 275 33.76 -20.69 -16.66
CA GLU A 275 34.67 -21.86 -16.63
C GLU A 275 33.91 -23.18 -16.44
N ILE A 276 32.92 -23.21 -15.54
CA ILE A 276 32.05 -24.38 -15.34
C ILE A 276 31.24 -24.67 -16.59
N ARG A 277 30.72 -23.65 -17.25
CA ARG A 277 29.97 -23.79 -18.51
C ARG A 277 30.84 -24.45 -19.59
N LEU A 278 32.09 -24.02 -19.74
CA LEU A 278 33.05 -24.57 -20.70
C LEU A 278 33.47 -26.02 -20.38
N SER A 279 33.45 -26.41 -19.10
CA SER A 279 33.95 -27.73 -18.65
C SER A 279 32.91 -28.85 -18.67
N GLY A 280 31.63 -28.55 -18.89
CA GLY A 280 30.57 -29.58 -18.87
C GLY A 280 29.14 -29.08 -18.71
N GLY A 281 28.91 -27.75 -18.80
CA GLY A 281 27.60 -27.15 -18.62
C GLY A 281 27.28 -26.81 -17.15
N VAL A 282 26.54 -25.72 -16.97
CA VAL A 282 26.10 -25.26 -15.63
C VAL A 282 24.89 -26.09 -15.20
N PRO A 283 24.89 -26.73 -14.01
CA PRO A 283 23.74 -27.49 -13.53
C PRO A 283 22.45 -26.65 -13.53
N ALA A 284 21.34 -27.24 -14.00
CA ALA A 284 20.05 -26.54 -14.08
C ALA A 284 19.44 -26.27 -12.70
N ARG A 285 19.70 -27.12 -11.71
CA ARG A 285 19.18 -26.97 -10.35
C ARG A 285 20.03 -25.99 -9.56
N VAL A 286 19.37 -25.01 -8.94
CA VAL A 286 20.03 -23.93 -8.17
C VAL A 286 21.03 -24.47 -7.14
N LYS A 287 20.64 -25.50 -6.37
CA LYS A 287 21.49 -26.09 -5.34
C LYS A 287 22.74 -26.77 -5.91
N GLU A 288 22.61 -27.45 -7.04
CA GLU A 288 23.73 -28.12 -7.73
C GLU A 288 24.67 -27.08 -8.37
N ARG A 289 24.11 -26.00 -8.92
CA ARG A 289 24.87 -24.87 -9.45
C ARG A 289 25.66 -24.15 -8.36
N ASP A 290 25.01 -23.81 -7.25
CA ASP A 290 25.66 -23.15 -6.11
C ASP A 290 26.80 -24.02 -5.54
N ALA A 291 26.59 -25.34 -5.46
CA ALA A 291 27.61 -26.30 -5.04
C ALA A 291 28.79 -26.41 -6.02
N ALA A 292 28.52 -26.38 -7.34
CA ALA A 292 29.56 -26.41 -8.38
C ALA A 292 30.43 -25.16 -8.32
N ILE A 293 29.84 -23.97 -8.13
CA ILE A 293 30.56 -22.71 -7.96
C ILE A 293 31.42 -22.76 -6.70
N ALA A 294 30.87 -23.21 -5.57
CA ALA A 294 31.64 -23.38 -4.34
C ALA A 294 32.78 -24.41 -4.46
N ALA A 295 32.62 -25.46 -5.28
CA ALA A 295 33.68 -26.42 -5.57
C ALA A 295 34.80 -25.79 -6.43
N TRP A 296 34.44 -24.96 -7.41
CA TRP A 296 35.39 -24.22 -8.24
C TRP A 296 36.30 -23.31 -7.41
N PHE A 297 35.73 -22.52 -6.48
CA PHE A 297 36.51 -21.65 -5.57
C PHE A 297 37.47 -22.47 -4.70
N ARG A 298 37.00 -23.61 -4.16
CA ARG A 298 37.86 -24.53 -3.40
C ARG A 298 39.00 -25.10 -4.23
N GLY A 299 38.75 -25.43 -5.51
CA GLY A 299 39.79 -25.90 -6.43
C GLY A 299 40.88 -24.86 -6.72
N LYS A 300 40.56 -23.57 -6.65
CA LYS A 300 41.52 -22.46 -6.76
C LYS A 300 42.16 -22.07 -5.41
N ASN A 301 42.00 -22.90 -4.36
CA ASN A 301 42.42 -22.61 -2.98
C ASN A 301 41.84 -21.31 -2.40
N GLN A 302 40.64 -20.93 -2.82
CA GLN A 302 39.93 -19.76 -2.32
C GLN A 302 38.78 -20.17 -1.39
N THR A 303 38.40 -19.28 -0.46
CA THR A 303 37.23 -19.49 0.39
C THR A 303 35.96 -19.43 -0.46
N PRO A 304 35.10 -20.45 -0.45
CA PRO A 304 33.89 -20.44 -1.24
C PRO A 304 32.94 -19.33 -0.76
N PRO A 305 32.34 -18.55 -1.68
CA PRO A 305 31.34 -17.56 -1.33
C PRO A 305 30.06 -18.22 -0.79
N SER A 306 29.30 -17.46 0.00
CA SER A 306 28.00 -17.93 0.50
C SER A 306 26.99 -18.15 -0.64
N GLU A 307 26.03 -19.07 -0.46
CA GLU A 307 24.94 -19.28 -1.44
C GLU A 307 24.19 -17.98 -1.75
N ARG A 308 23.99 -17.11 -0.75
CA ARG A 308 23.34 -15.81 -0.93
C ARG A 308 24.14 -14.89 -1.86
N SER A 309 25.46 -14.86 -1.71
CA SER A 309 26.37 -14.07 -2.56
C SER A 309 26.37 -14.58 -4.01
N ILE A 310 26.39 -15.90 -4.18
CA ILE A 310 26.32 -16.55 -5.50
C ILE A 310 25.02 -16.16 -6.21
N ARG A 311 23.87 -16.30 -5.54
CA ARG A 311 22.56 -15.98 -6.14
C ARG A 311 22.45 -14.51 -6.50
N ARG A 312 22.95 -13.60 -5.67
CA ARG A 312 22.95 -12.16 -5.95
C ARG A 312 23.77 -11.83 -7.19
N ALA A 313 25.00 -12.34 -7.28
CA ALA A 313 25.89 -12.10 -8.41
C ALA A 313 25.32 -12.60 -9.76
N LEU A 314 24.55 -13.70 -9.73
CA LEU A 314 23.90 -14.28 -10.90
C LEU A 314 22.59 -13.58 -11.29
N ALA A 315 21.84 -13.06 -10.31
CA ALA A 315 20.64 -12.27 -10.58
C ALA A 315 21.00 -10.98 -11.32
N ASP A 316 22.07 -10.30 -10.89
CA ASP A 316 22.58 -9.08 -11.53
C ASP A 316 23.15 -9.32 -12.96
N ALA A 317 23.36 -10.58 -13.35
CA ALA A 317 23.95 -10.97 -14.63
C ALA A 317 22.91 -11.44 -15.65
N SER A 318 21.66 -11.67 -15.24
CA SER A 318 20.61 -12.03 -16.18
C SER A 318 20.20 -10.78 -16.96
N PRO A 319 20.51 -10.67 -18.26
CA PRO A 319 20.00 -9.56 -19.04
C PRO A 319 18.48 -9.65 -19.00
N THR A 320 17.82 -8.57 -18.61
CA THR A 320 16.36 -8.35 -18.69
C THR A 320 15.85 -8.31 -20.15
N GLY A 321 16.57 -8.92 -21.09
CA GLY A 321 16.20 -9.08 -22.48
C GLY A 321 15.49 -10.41 -22.70
N GLY A 322 14.18 -10.35 -22.95
CA GLY A 322 13.38 -11.51 -23.27
C GLY A 322 13.86 -12.22 -24.54
N GLU A 323 13.98 -13.53 -24.45
CA GLU A 323 13.78 -14.41 -25.60
C GLU A 323 12.51 -15.21 -25.30
N ALA A 324 11.47 -14.90 -26.07
CA ALA A 324 10.23 -15.66 -26.08
C ALA A 324 10.56 -17.10 -26.47
N VAL A 325 10.38 -18.03 -25.52
CA VAL A 325 10.43 -19.46 -25.79
C VAL A 325 9.28 -19.77 -26.76
N PRO A 326 9.55 -20.32 -27.96
CA PRO A 326 8.48 -20.72 -28.86
C PRO A 326 7.68 -21.83 -28.20
N HIS A 327 6.37 -21.59 -28.04
CA HIS A 327 5.40 -22.57 -27.59
C HIS A 327 5.52 -23.83 -28.45
N ARG A 328 6.02 -24.90 -27.83
CA ARG A 328 6.04 -26.23 -28.41
C ARG A 328 4.61 -26.77 -28.38
N GLU A 329 3.97 -26.83 -29.54
CA GLU A 329 2.70 -27.52 -29.76
C GLU A 329 2.80 -28.96 -29.26
N THR A 330 2.17 -29.23 -28.12
CA THR A 330 1.81 -30.58 -27.72
C THR A 330 0.53 -30.97 -28.47
N ARG A 331 0.73 -31.71 -29.58
CA ARG A 331 -0.32 -32.53 -30.20
C ARG A 331 -0.97 -33.41 -29.11
N ARG A 332 -2.19 -33.06 -28.72
CA ARG A 332 -3.12 -33.98 -28.04
C ARG A 332 -3.64 -34.96 -29.10
N THR A 333 -3.30 -36.22 -28.92
CA THR A 333 -4.05 -37.33 -29.49
C THR A 333 -5.34 -37.49 -28.69
N ASP A 334 -6.47 -37.24 -29.33
CA ASP A 334 -7.80 -37.57 -28.83
C ASP A 334 -7.97 -39.09 -28.86
N ASP A 335 -7.96 -39.72 -27.68
CA ASP A 335 -8.48 -41.08 -27.52
C ASP A 335 -9.99 -41.00 -27.25
N LEU A 336 -10.76 -41.40 -28.26
CA LEU A 336 -12.18 -41.70 -28.15
C LEU A 336 -12.39 -42.87 -27.18
N LYS A 337 -13.07 -42.63 -26.06
CA LYS A 337 -13.81 -43.67 -25.33
C LYS A 337 -15.29 -43.56 -25.63
N HIS A 338 -15.77 -44.45 -26.49
CA HIS A 338 -17.17 -44.83 -26.57
C HIS A 338 -17.56 -45.55 -25.28
N HIS A 339 -18.49 -44.97 -24.51
CA HIS A 339 -19.38 -45.72 -23.64
C HIS A 339 -20.74 -45.79 -24.32
N GLY A 340 -21.08 -47.00 -24.77
CA GLY A 340 -22.43 -47.38 -25.18
C GLY A 340 -23.26 -47.77 -23.96
N GLU A 341 -24.48 -47.25 -23.97
CA GLU A 341 -25.63 -47.49 -23.09
C GLU A 341 -26.04 -48.97 -23.10
N SER A 342 -26.39 -49.53 -21.95
CA SER A 342 -27.77 -49.83 -21.52
C SER A 342 -28.47 -50.93 -22.32
N GLU A 343 -28.61 -52.10 -21.69
CA GLU A 343 -29.86 -52.84 -21.52
C GLU A 343 -29.77 -53.76 -20.31
#